data_AF-A0A669BYJ8-F1
#
_entry.id   AF-A0A669BYJ8-F1
#
_cell.length_a   1.000
_cell.length_b   1.000
_cell.length_c   1.000
_cell.angle_alpha   90.00
_cell.angle_beta   90.00
_cell.angle_gamma   90.00
#
_symmetry.space_group_name_H-M   'P 1'
#
loop_
_entity.id
_entity.type
_entity.pdbx_description
1 polymer ?
#
loop_
_entity_poly.entity_id
_entity_poly.type
_entity_poly.pdbx_seq_one_letter_code
_entity_poly.pdbx_strand_id
1 'polypeptide(L)'
;MAADKQNDVKVSLMEENKENLPDGGLGLEILQIIKESQQQHGLRHGDYQRYRGYCSRRLRRLRKTLGFKMGNRHKFVGKKVTVEMLSDNRYLLLVLMEAERAWSYAMQLKQEANTEPRKRFHLLARLRKAAKHSEKLEKLCESPRVDAKTKLEAQAYTAYLTGMVEFELQEWKQAMEAFNKCKTIYEKLASAFTEDLAVLYRQRVDEISPNIRYCAYNIGDQNAINDLMQMRLTGGGGGMMAEKLEALITQARTKQAATMSEVEWRGRTVPVKIDKARVFLLGLADNEAAIAQAANEETKEHLYETLLAECRDTIQAVKEELKTEAKQRERSSDGDTGKVSNLQYLHSYLTYIKLCTLVKRNESMAHTLQAKLKEPEADENKRGPRPQDLIRLYDIILQVNSLAELSTLQGLEDDHTFQKEVSLKTLVYKAYRSVFLWLVFQHFQRMQLKFKLQIHLRPHSGKNSRLYPDLNFLFPMIPMLSSPHFFFTQPLCDHLETFRFDPTLVGKQPSLVQFPPDFQPIPCKPLFFDLALNHVAFPPLDDKVEQKGKGGLTGYIKGIFGFGS
;
A
#
# COMPACT_ATOMS: atom_id res chain seq x y z
N MET A 1 52.53 -43.91 18.17
CA MET A 1 51.31 -44.56 17.67
C MET A 1 50.01 -44.02 18.30
N ALA A 2 49.91 -42.72 18.63
CA ALA A 2 48.68 -42.11 19.14
C ALA A 2 48.27 -40.81 18.41
N ALA A 3 49.07 -40.35 17.44
CA ALA A 3 48.81 -39.13 16.68
C ALA A 3 48.08 -39.38 15.34
N ASP A 4 48.23 -40.57 14.73
CA ASP A 4 47.58 -40.87 13.44
C ASP A 4 46.08 -41.21 13.55
N LYS A 5 45.62 -41.74 14.69
CA LYS A 5 44.20 -42.12 14.87
C LYS A 5 43.25 -40.92 14.98
N GLN A 6 43.74 -39.72 15.28
CA GLN A 6 42.88 -38.53 15.33
C GLN A 6 42.63 -37.89 13.96
N ASN A 7 43.48 -38.17 12.96
CA ASN A 7 43.24 -37.70 11.60
C ASN A 7 42.25 -38.59 10.85
N ASP A 8 42.30 -39.92 11.02
CA ASP A 8 41.34 -40.83 10.37
C ASP A 8 39.91 -40.66 10.91
N VAL A 9 39.73 -40.37 12.21
CA VAL A 9 38.40 -40.10 12.78
C VAL A 9 37.83 -38.77 12.27
N LYS A 10 38.68 -37.76 12.01
CA LYS A 10 38.23 -36.46 11.45
C LYS A 10 37.90 -36.54 9.95
N VAL A 11 38.54 -37.45 9.22
CA VAL A 11 38.24 -37.72 7.81
C VAL A 11 36.97 -38.56 7.70
N SER A 12 36.74 -39.55 8.57
CA SER A 12 35.51 -40.37 8.55
C SER A 12 34.23 -39.58 8.91
N LEU A 13 34.31 -38.64 9.87
CA LEU A 13 33.18 -37.75 10.22
C LEU A 13 32.83 -36.73 9.11
N MET A 14 33.69 -36.56 8.11
CA MET A 14 33.41 -35.75 6.91
C MET A 14 32.84 -36.57 5.74
N GLU A 15 32.87 -37.90 5.81
CA GLU A 15 32.34 -38.78 4.75
C GLU A 15 30.91 -39.27 5.03
N GLU A 16 30.45 -39.32 6.28
CA GLU A 16 29.09 -39.79 6.63
C GLU A 16 27.96 -38.78 6.37
N ASN A 17 28.25 -37.56 5.91
CA ASN A 17 27.23 -36.59 5.46
C ASN A 17 27.03 -36.56 3.93
N LYS A 18 27.45 -37.61 3.22
CA LYS A 18 27.28 -37.74 1.75
C LYS A 18 26.08 -38.60 1.33
N GLU A 19 25.20 -38.97 2.25
CA GLU A 19 23.94 -39.62 1.91
C GLU A 19 22.80 -38.62 2.14
N ASN A 20 22.07 -38.33 1.05
CA ASN A 20 21.01 -37.31 0.88
C ASN A 20 21.43 -35.97 0.25
N LEU A 21 22.29 -35.98 -0.78
CA LEU A 21 22.10 -35.01 -1.86
C LEU A 21 20.99 -35.58 -2.76
N PRO A 22 19.79 -34.95 -2.84
CA PRO A 22 18.89 -35.27 -3.93
C PRO A 22 19.62 -34.93 -5.23
N ASP A 23 19.17 -35.50 -6.33
CA ASP A 23 19.71 -35.42 -7.69
C ASP A 23 19.70 -33.98 -8.31
N GLY A 24 19.96 -32.95 -7.49
CA GLY A 24 19.66 -31.55 -7.70
C GLY A 24 20.91 -30.70 -7.79
N GLY A 25 21.07 -30.03 -8.93
CA GLY A 25 22.13 -29.05 -9.15
C GLY A 25 22.14 -27.92 -8.11
N LEU A 26 23.23 -27.15 -8.08
CA LEU A 26 23.38 -26.00 -7.19
C LEU A 26 22.27 -24.97 -7.43
N GLY A 27 21.36 -24.82 -6.46
CA GLY A 27 20.30 -23.82 -6.48
C GLY A 27 20.68 -22.54 -5.73
N LEU A 28 20.32 -21.38 -6.30
CA LEU A 28 20.46 -20.06 -5.72
C LEU A 28 19.25 -19.19 -6.10
N GLU A 29 18.47 -18.79 -5.09
CA GLU A 29 17.33 -17.88 -5.26
C GLU A 29 17.82 -16.44 -5.25
N ILE A 30 18.28 -15.97 -6.41
CA ILE A 30 18.88 -14.65 -6.60
C ILE A 30 17.90 -13.56 -6.19
N LEU A 31 16.65 -13.60 -6.69
CA LEU A 31 15.68 -12.54 -6.43
C LEU A 31 15.31 -12.44 -4.94
N GLN A 32 15.12 -13.59 -4.27
CA GLN A 32 14.81 -13.62 -2.83
C GLN A 32 15.96 -13.04 -2.02
N ILE A 33 17.19 -13.49 -2.29
CA ILE A 33 18.39 -13.03 -1.59
C ILE A 33 18.57 -11.52 -1.72
N ILE A 34 18.37 -10.95 -2.91
CA ILE A 34 18.54 -9.51 -3.10
C ILE A 34 17.44 -8.72 -2.38
N LYS A 35 16.16 -9.11 -2.49
CA LYS A 35 15.05 -8.35 -1.90
C LYS A 35 15.09 -8.40 -0.38
N GLU A 36 15.32 -9.55 0.23
CA GLU A 36 15.51 -9.67 1.68
C GLU A 36 16.70 -8.85 2.18
N SER A 37 17.86 -8.99 1.50
CA SER A 37 19.07 -8.26 1.89
C SER A 37 18.89 -6.75 1.75
N GLN A 38 18.19 -6.29 0.72
CA GLN A 38 17.90 -4.88 0.49
C GLN A 38 16.96 -4.33 1.58
N GLN A 39 15.87 -5.03 1.88
CA GLN A 39 14.91 -4.64 2.91
C GLN A 39 15.55 -4.58 4.30
N GLN A 40 16.34 -5.59 4.68
CA GLN A 40 16.97 -5.68 6.00
C GLN A 40 18.10 -4.65 6.20
N HIS A 41 18.81 -4.27 5.13
CA HIS A 41 20.07 -3.52 5.25
C HIS A 41 20.01 -2.09 4.70
N GLY A 42 18.83 -1.47 4.67
CA GLY A 42 18.68 -0.02 4.54
C GLY A 42 17.74 0.44 3.41
N LEU A 43 17.46 -0.41 2.42
CA LEU A 43 16.68 0.03 1.26
C LEU A 43 15.20 0.25 1.60
N ARG A 44 14.70 -0.32 2.70
CA ARG A 44 13.37 0.02 3.25
C ARG A 44 13.23 1.53 3.56
N HIS A 45 14.33 2.21 3.86
CA HIS A 45 14.38 3.65 4.13
C HIS A 45 15.14 4.43 3.03
N GLY A 46 15.44 3.81 1.88
CA GLY A 46 16.17 4.45 0.78
C GLY A 46 17.67 4.67 0.99
N ASP A 47 18.29 4.03 1.98
CA ASP A 47 19.72 4.20 2.27
C ASP A 47 20.59 3.19 1.47
N TYR A 48 21.00 3.63 0.27
CA TYR A 48 21.88 2.86 -0.61
C TYR A 48 23.32 2.76 -0.09
N GLN A 49 23.80 3.74 0.67
CA GLN A 49 25.17 3.74 1.20
C GLN A 49 25.35 2.61 2.23
N ARG A 50 24.36 2.43 3.11
CA ARG A 50 24.35 1.34 4.10
C ARG A 50 24.32 -0.04 3.43
N TYR A 51 23.48 -0.21 2.41
CA TYR A 51 23.41 -1.47 1.64
C TYR A 51 24.73 -1.79 0.93
N ARG A 52 25.36 -0.81 0.27
CA ARG A 52 26.71 -0.96 -0.31
C ARG A 52 27.76 -1.40 0.72
N GLY A 53 27.71 -0.81 1.92
CA GLY A 53 28.57 -1.18 3.04
C GLY A 53 28.36 -2.64 3.48
N TYR A 54 27.10 -3.07 3.55
CA TYR A 54 26.74 -4.46 3.81
C TYR A 54 27.30 -5.41 2.75
N CYS A 55 27.07 -5.15 1.46
CA CYS A 55 27.56 -5.98 0.36
C CYS A 55 29.09 -6.11 0.41
N SER A 56 29.79 -5.02 0.73
CA SER A 56 31.26 -5.01 0.87
C SER A 56 31.73 -5.90 2.05
N ARG A 57 31.05 -5.84 3.20
CA ARG A 57 31.36 -6.68 4.37
C ARG A 57 31.02 -8.16 4.12
N ARG A 58 29.87 -8.46 3.50
CA ARG A 58 29.44 -9.82 3.13
C ARG A 58 30.44 -10.46 2.17
N LEU A 59 30.84 -9.73 1.13
CA LEU A 59 31.85 -10.16 0.16
C LEU A 59 33.22 -10.40 0.83
N ARG A 60 33.64 -9.55 1.78
CA ARG A 60 34.88 -9.79 2.55
C ARG A 60 34.80 -11.08 3.38
N ARG A 61 33.66 -11.34 4.04
CA ARG A 61 33.44 -12.57 4.83
C ARG A 61 33.46 -13.80 3.94
N LEU A 62 32.73 -13.80 2.83
CA LEU A 62 32.71 -14.90 1.85
C LEU A 62 34.11 -15.22 1.31
N ARG A 63 34.89 -14.20 0.93
CA ARG A 63 36.28 -14.38 0.48
C ARG A 63 37.19 -14.94 1.57
N LYS A 64 36.95 -14.61 2.84
CA LYS A 64 37.73 -15.15 3.96
C LYS A 64 37.36 -16.62 4.20
N THR A 65 36.07 -16.96 4.20
CA THR A 65 35.56 -18.32 4.43
C THR A 65 35.98 -19.28 3.32
N LEU A 66 35.88 -18.87 2.05
CA LEU A 66 36.25 -19.69 0.89
C LEU A 66 37.76 -19.71 0.60
N GLY A 67 38.58 -19.03 1.41
CA GLY A 67 40.01 -18.85 1.11
C GLY A 67 40.30 -18.05 -0.18
N PHE A 68 39.29 -17.44 -0.79
CA PHE A 68 39.36 -16.70 -2.05
C PHE A 68 39.89 -15.27 -1.87
N LYS A 69 41.14 -15.15 -1.41
CA LYS A 69 41.83 -13.86 -1.26
C LYS A 69 42.39 -13.40 -2.62
N MET A 70 42.02 -12.19 -3.02
CA MET A 70 42.45 -11.54 -4.28
C MET A 70 43.89 -10.98 -4.23
N GLY A 71 44.70 -11.41 -3.28
CA GLY A 71 46.04 -10.86 -3.07
C GLY A 71 46.40 -10.73 -1.60
N ASN A 72 47.67 -10.39 -1.37
CA ASN A 72 48.23 -10.09 -0.06
C ASN A 72 48.43 -8.58 0.08
N ARG A 73 48.87 -8.12 1.26
CA ARG A 73 49.07 -6.68 1.56
C ARG A 73 49.88 -5.93 0.50
N HIS A 74 50.83 -6.60 -0.14
CA HIS A 74 51.80 -6.00 -1.07
C HIS A 74 51.56 -6.29 -2.56
N LYS A 75 50.65 -7.24 -2.90
CA LYS A 75 50.42 -7.64 -4.29
C LYS A 75 48.97 -8.06 -4.52
N PHE A 76 48.35 -7.47 -5.53
CA PHE A 76 47.03 -7.87 -6.02
C PHE A 76 47.16 -9.03 -7.02
N VAL A 77 46.33 -10.04 -6.86
CA VAL A 77 46.19 -11.18 -7.79
C VAL A 77 44.71 -11.30 -8.15
N GLY A 78 44.37 -10.96 -9.39
CA GLY A 78 43.01 -11.02 -9.91
C GLY A 78 42.53 -12.45 -10.12
N LYS A 79 42.21 -13.17 -9.03
CA LYS A 79 41.61 -14.51 -9.12
C LYS A 79 40.22 -14.40 -9.73
N LYS A 80 39.98 -15.16 -10.80
CA LYS A 80 38.65 -15.27 -11.42
C LYS A 80 37.99 -16.56 -10.92
N VAL A 81 36.70 -16.49 -10.63
CA VAL A 81 35.86 -17.67 -10.39
C VAL A 81 35.78 -18.45 -11.70
N THR A 82 36.21 -19.72 -11.68
CA THR A 82 36.14 -20.66 -12.81
C THR A 82 35.04 -21.69 -12.58
N VAL A 83 34.61 -22.36 -13.65
CA VAL A 83 33.52 -23.37 -13.61
C VAL A 83 33.85 -24.54 -12.68
N GLU A 84 35.13 -24.90 -12.55
CA GLU A 84 35.60 -25.97 -11.66
C GLU A 84 35.35 -25.69 -10.17
N MET A 85 35.32 -24.41 -9.77
CA MET A 85 35.07 -23.99 -8.39
C MET A 85 33.58 -24.03 -8.01
N LEU A 86 32.69 -24.31 -8.96
CA LEU A 86 31.24 -24.42 -8.75
C LEU A 86 30.86 -25.75 -8.06
N SER A 87 31.54 -26.07 -6.96
CA SER A 87 31.13 -27.14 -6.03
C SER A 87 30.31 -26.56 -4.87
N ASP A 88 30.50 -25.28 -4.56
CA ASP A 88 29.80 -24.55 -3.48
C ASP A 88 29.01 -23.38 -4.08
N ASN A 89 27.73 -23.25 -3.70
CA ASN A 89 26.84 -22.15 -4.12
C ASN A 89 27.36 -20.76 -3.70
N ARG A 90 28.24 -20.70 -2.71
CA ARG A 90 28.82 -19.45 -2.19
C ARG A 90 29.69 -18.72 -3.21
N TYR A 91 30.22 -19.41 -4.22
CA TYR A 91 30.96 -18.77 -5.31
C TYR A 91 30.03 -17.95 -6.23
N LEU A 92 28.81 -18.45 -6.49
CA LEU A 92 27.78 -17.70 -7.23
C LEU A 92 27.35 -16.46 -6.43
N LEU A 93 27.09 -16.64 -5.13
CA LEU A 93 26.75 -15.55 -4.23
C LEU A 93 27.86 -14.48 -4.17
N LEU A 94 29.13 -14.87 -4.25
CA LEU A 94 30.25 -13.91 -4.27
C LEU A 94 30.18 -12.99 -5.49
N VAL A 95 29.88 -13.53 -6.68
CA VAL A 95 29.72 -12.73 -7.91
C VAL A 95 28.45 -11.87 -7.85
N LEU A 96 27.35 -12.41 -7.33
CA LEU A 96 26.12 -11.65 -7.10
C LEU A 96 26.36 -10.43 -6.19
N MET A 97 27.11 -10.61 -5.09
CA MET A 97 27.47 -9.51 -4.18
C MET A 97 28.40 -8.47 -4.83
N GLU A 98 29.18 -8.85 -5.85
CA GLU A 98 29.97 -7.89 -6.65
C GLU A 98 29.08 -7.02 -7.52
N ALA A 99 28.05 -7.62 -8.16
CA ALA A 99 27.05 -6.92 -8.95
C ALA A 99 26.20 -5.98 -8.09
N GLU A 100 25.62 -6.47 -7.00
CA GLU A 100 24.77 -5.68 -6.08
C GLU A 100 25.51 -4.49 -5.47
N ARG A 101 26.80 -4.65 -5.13
CA ARG A 101 27.61 -3.53 -4.63
C ARG A 101 27.79 -2.43 -5.69
N ALA A 102 27.98 -2.82 -6.95
CA ALA A 102 28.13 -1.86 -8.05
C ALA A 102 26.79 -1.17 -8.37
N TRP A 103 25.69 -1.92 -8.40
CA TRP A 103 24.33 -1.41 -8.58
C TRP A 103 23.93 -0.43 -7.46
N SER A 104 24.14 -0.81 -6.20
CA SER A 104 23.85 0.03 -5.04
C SER A 104 24.62 1.35 -5.08
N TYR A 105 25.89 1.32 -5.52
CA TYR A 105 26.66 2.55 -5.69
C TYR A 105 26.12 3.41 -6.85
N ALA A 106 25.68 2.80 -7.95
CA ALA A 106 25.04 3.55 -9.02
C ALA A 106 23.74 4.23 -8.55
N MET A 107 22.92 3.56 -7.75
CA MET A 107 21.69 4.13 -7.22
C MET A 107 21.94 5.26 -6.20
N GLN A 108 22.96 5.13 -5.35
CA GLN A 108 23.42 6.23 -4.50
C GLN A 108 23.80 7.46 -5.34
N LEU A 109 24.60 7.26 -6.40
CA LEU A 109 25.02 8.34 -7.30
C LEU A 109 23.85 8.92 -8.09
N LYS A 110 22.75 8.16 -8.26
CA LYS A 110 21.53 8.64 -8.92
C LYS A 110 20.82 9.68 -8.08
N GLN A 111 20.76 9.48 -6.76
CA GLN A 111 20.24 10.47 -5.82
C GLN A 111 21.14 11.71 -5.75
N GLU A 112 22.46 11.51 -5.68
CA GLU A 112 23.45 12.61 -5.64
C GLU A 112 23.52 13.40 -6.97
N ALA A 113 23.17 12.79 -8.10
CA ALA A 113 23.20 13.45 -9.40
C ALA A 113 22.12 14.54 -9.56
N ASN A 114 21.11 14.58 -8.69
CA ASN A 114 20.11 15.64 -8.69
C ASN A 114 20.70 17.00 -8.30
N THR A 115 21.72 17.01 -7.42
CA THR A 115 22.46 18.23 -7.06
C THR A 115 23.73 18.40 -7.89
N GLU A 116 24.39 17.30 -8.26
CA GLU A 116 25.67 17.29 -8.97
C GLU A 116 25.60 16.49 -10.29
N PRO A 117 25.18 17.10 -11.42
CA PRO A 117 24.93 16.39 -12.68
C PRO A 117 26.13 15.60 -13.21
N ARG A 118 27.36 16.04 -12.91
CA ARG A 118 28.60 15.36 -13.32
C ARG A 118 28.73 13.93 -12.75
N LYS A 119 28.05 13.63 -11.64
CA LYS A 119 28.02 12.28 -11.03
C LYS A 119 27.36 11.25 -11.94
N ARG A 120 26.54 11.67 -12.91
CA ARG A 120 25.88 10.79 -13.91
C ARG A 120 26.88 9.95 -14.71
N PHE A 121 28.06 10.49 -15.05
CA PHE A 121 29.12 9.72 -15.73
C PHE A 121 29.63 8.56 -14.86
N HIS A 122 29.82 8.81 -13.55
CA HIS A 122 30.25 7.78 -12.61
C HIS A 122 29.16 6.74 -12.38
N LEU A 123 27.89 7.15 -12.31
CA LEU A 123 26.73 6.26 -12.23
C LEU A 123 26.73 5.26 -13.40
N LEU A 124 26.86 5.75 -14.64
CA LEU A 124 26.86 4.89 -15.82
C LEU A 124 28.02 3.88 -15.80
N ALA A 125 29.21 4.32 -15.39
CA ALA A 125 30.36 3.42 -15.24
C ALA A 125 30.11 2.31 -14.19
N ARG A 126 29.35 2.60 -13.13
CA ARG A 126 28.98 1.61 -12.10
C ARG A 126 27.89 0.65 -12.57
N LEU A 127 26.87 1.13 -13.28
CA LEU A 127 25.84 0.25 -13.86
C LEU A 127 26.41 -0.69 -14.90
N ARG A 128 27.24 -0.20 -15.83
CA ARG A 128 27.95 -1.03 -16.81
C ARG A 128 28.81 -2.10 -16.13
N LYS A 129 29.42 -1.75 -15.01
CA LYS A 129 30.19 -2.72 -14.20
C LYS A 129 29.28 -3.77 -13.56
N ALA A 130 28.10 -3.38 -13.05
CA ALA A 130 27.12 -4.32 -12.50
C ALA A 130 26.64 -5.30 -13.58
N ALA A 131 26.28 -4.81 -14.78
CA ALA A 131 25.88 -5.64 -15.92
C ALA A 131 26.98 -6.63 -16.33
N LYS A 132 28.25 -6.20 -16.37
CA LYS A 132 29.38 -7.13 -16.62
C LYS A 132 29.54 -8.21 -15.55
N HIS A 133 29.20 -7.90 -14.29
CA HIS A 133 29.22 -8.90 -13.23
C HIS A 133 28.05 -9.89 -13.34
N SER A 134 26.86 -9.45 -13.77
CA SER A 134 25.73 -10.35 -14.03
C SER A 134 25.93 -11.21 -15.27
N GLU A 135 26.46 -10.68 -16.38
CA GLU A 135 26.85 -11.50 -17.54
C GLU A 135 27.86 -12.58 -17.17
N LYS A 136 28.79 -12.26 -16.26
CA LYS A 136 29.73 -13.25 -15.74
C LYS A 136 29.03 -14.31 -14.87
N LEU A 137 28.03 -13.90 -14.07
CA LEU A 137 27.23 -14.82 -13.27
C LEU A 137 26.44 -15.77 -14.19
N GLU A 138 25.78 -15.25 -15.22
CA GLU A 138 25.04 -16.03 -16.22
C GLU A 138 25.93 -17.07 -16.91
N LYS A 139 27.12 -16.68 -17.37
CA LYS A 139 28.11 -17.60 -17.95
C LYS A 139 28.58 -18.70 -16.99
N LEU A 140 28.61 -18.43 -15.68
CA LEU A 140 28.91 -19.45 -14.68
C LEU A 140 27.70 -20.38 -14.47
N CYS A 141 26.49 -19.84 -14.53
CA CYS A 141 25.25 -20.60 -14.40
C CYS A 141 24.97 -21.51 -15.61
N GLU A 142 25.52 -21.25 -16.81
CA GLU A 142 25.40 -22.14 -17.98
C GLU A 142 25.97 -23.55 -17.74
N SER A 143 26.81 -23.73 -16.71
CA SER A 143 27.35 -25.03 -16.31
C SER A 143 26.26 -26.10 -16.09
N PRO A 144 26.51 -27.38 -16.42
CA PRO A 144 25.56 -28.46 -16.15
C PRO A 144 25.33 -28.70 -14.65
N ARG A 145 26.21 -28.19 -13.78
CA ARG A 145 26.10 -28.35 -12.32
C ARG A 145 25.04 -27.44 -11.67
N VAL A 146 24.51 -26.47 -12.41
CA VAL A 146 23.55 -25.48 -11.91
C VAL A 146 22.15 -25.88 -12.37
N ASP A 147 21.19 -25.75 -11.47
CA ASP A 147 19.78 -26.04 -11.73
C ASP A 147 19.18 -25.12 -12.81
N ALA A 148 18.07 -25.56 -13.40
CA ALA A 148 17.38 -24.77 -14.43
C ALA A 148 16.80 -23.46 -13.87
N LYS A 149 16.39 -23.46 -12.59
CA LYS A 149 15.84 -22.28 -11.91
C LYS A 149 16.88 -21.17 -11.80
N THR A 150 18.08 -21.44 -11.26
CA THR A 150 19.13 -20.42 -11.12
C THR A 150 19.64 -19.92 -12.46
N LYS A 151 19.63 -20.76 -13.50
CA LYS A 151 19.93 -20.34 -14.88
C LYS A 151 18.96 -19.26 -15.36
N LEU A 152 17.65 -19.50 -15.22
CA LEU A 152 16.62 -18.53 -15.61
C LEU A 152 16.67 -17.27 -14.74
N GLU A 153 16.87 -17.39 -13.42
CA GLU A 153 17.02 -16.22 -12.54
C GLU A 153 18.26 -15.38 -12.87
N ALA A 154 19.39 -16.01 -13.20
CA ALA A 154 20.60 -15.30 -13.61
C ALA A 154 20.37 -14.55 -14.93
N GLN A 155 19.71 -15.18 -15.91
CA GLN A 155 19.34 -14.54 -17.18
C GLN A 155 18.40 -13.35 -16.97
N ALA A 156 17.39 -13.49 -16.11
CA ALA A 156 16.46 -12.42 -15.78
C ALA A 156 17.17 -11.25 -15.05
N TYR A 157 18.09 -11.56 -14.13
CA TYR A 157 18.89 -10.56 -13.42
C TYR A 157 19.84 -9.81 -14.36
N THR A 158 20.50 -10.50 -15.30
CA THR A 158 21.30 -9.85 -16.34
C THR A 158 20.43 -8.95 -17.20
N ALA A 159 19.30 -9.44 -17.71
CA ALA A 159 18.39 -8.65 -18.54
C ALA A 159 17.89 -7.39 -17.81
N TYR A 160 17.59 -7.50 -16.51
CA TYR A 160 17.24 -6.36 -15.67
C TYR A 160 18.35 -5.31 -15.60
N LEU A 161 19.59 -5.72 -15.31
CA LEU A 161 20.71 -4.77 -15.19
C LEU A 161 21.10 -4.16 -16.53
N THR A 162 21.05 -4.92 -17.61
CA THR A 162 21.28 -4.43 -18.98
C THR A 162 20.21 -3.40 -19.36
N GLY A 163 18.93 -3.71 -19.11
CA GLY A 163 17.84 -2.75 -19.34
C GLY A 163 18.02 -1.46 -18.54
N MET A 164 18.50 -1.54 -17.29
CA MET A 164 18.82 -0.36 -16.47
C MET A 164 19.99 0.46 -17.03
N VAL A 165 21.00 -0.17 -17.64
CA VAL A 165 22.11 0.52 -18.31
C VAL A 165 21.61 1.27 -19.53
N GLU A 166 20.87 0.59 -20.41
CA GLU A 166 20.34 1.14 -21.66
C GLU A 166 19.31 2.24 -21.40
N PHE A 167 18.48 2.08 -20.38
CA PHE A 167 17.54 3.10 -19.91
C PHE A 167 18.25 4.40 -19.49
N GLU A 168 19.36 4.30 -18.76
CA GLU A 168 20.16 5.48 -18.39
C GLU A 168 20.98 6.03 -19.57
N LEU A 169 21.24 5.24 -20.61
CA LEU A 169 21.81 5.70 -21.88
C LEU A 169 20.77 6.34 -22.81
N GLN A 170 19.48 6.28 -22.47
CA GLN A 170 18.36 6.77 -23.28
C GLN A 170 18.16 6.02 -24.60
N GLU A 171 18.67 4.79 -24.68
CA GLU A 171 18.46 3.88 -25.82
C GLU A 171 17.16 3.09 -25.61
N TRP A 172 16.01 3.73 -25.87
CA TRP A 172 14.69 3.23 -25.49
C TRP A 172 14.33 1.87 -26.10
N LYS A 173 14.74 1.62 -27.35
CA LYS A 173 14.44 0.38 -28.07
C LYS A 173 15.14 -0.83 -27.46
N GLN A 174 16.45 -0.69 -27.19
CA GLN A 174 17.25 -1.74 -26.56
C GLN A 174 16.76 -1.98 -25.12
N ALA A 175 16.54 -0.89 -24.37
CA ALA A 175 16.05 -0.97 -22.99
C ALA A 175 14.70 -1.70 -22.91
N MET A 176 13.78 -1.44 -23.85
CA MET A 176 12.49 -2.11 -23.92
C MET A 176 12.64 -3.61 -24.21
N GLU A 177 13.52 -3.99 -25.14
CA GLU A 177 13.81 -5.40 -25.44
C GLU A 177 14.37 -6.13 -24.22
N ALA A 178 15.34 -5.53 -23.52
CA ALA A 178 15.93 -6.10 -22.31
C ALA A 178 14.91 -6.21 -21.16
N PHE A 179 14.06 -5.21 -20.94
CA PHE A 179 13.02 -5.28 -19.92
C PHE A 179 11.90 -6.27 -20.28
N ASN A 180 11.52 -6.40 -21.55
CA ASN A 180 10.56 -7.42 -21.98
C ASN A 180 11.14 -8.84 -21.83
N LYS A 181 12.43 -9.04 -22.12
CA LYS A 181 13.12 -10.30 -21.82
C LYS A 181 13.08 -10.61 -20.32
N CYS A 182 13.36 -9.63 -19.47
CA CYS A 182 13.28 -9.76 -18.01
C CYS A 182 11.85 -10.13 -17.55
N LYS A 183 10.85 -9.40 -18.04
CA LYS A 183 9.42 -9.61 -17.74
C LYS A 183 8.97 -11.02 -18.11
N THR A 184 9.20 -11.44 -19.34
CA THR A 184 8.77 -12.76 -19.83
C THR A 184 9.42 -13.91 -19.06
N ILE A 185 10.67 -13.78 -18.62
CA ILE A 185 11.32 -14.81 -17.80
C ILE A 185 10.69 -14.86 -16.41
N TYR A 186 10.51 -13.72 -15.74
CA TYR A 186 9.90 -13.70 -14.40
C TYR A 186 8.43 -14.13 -14.40
N GLU A 187 7.66 -13.83 -15.45
CA GLU A 187 6.29 -14.34 -15.62
C GLU A 187 6.26 -15.85 -15.78
N LYS A 188 7.17 -16.42 -16.57
CA LYS A 188 7.32 -17.89 -16.72
C LYS A 188 7.77 -18.56 -15.42
N LEU A 189 8.63 -17.92 -14.64
CA LEU A 189 8.99 -18.41 -13.31
C LEU A 189 7.80 -18.33 -12.35
N ALA A 190 7.03 -17.24 -12.39
CA ALA A 190 5.84 -17.07 -11.55
C ALA A 190 4.73 -18.09 -11.84
N SER A 191 4.58 -18.56 -13.08
CA SER A 191 3.59 -19.58 -13.43
C SER A 191 4.03 -21.02 -13.12
N ALA A 192 5.34 -21.23 -12.91
CA ALA A 192 5.91 -22.57 -12.73
C ALA A 192 6.04 -23.01 -11.25
N PHE A 193 6.03 -22.07 -10.29
CA PHE A 193 6.28 -22.35 -8.88
C PHE A 193 5.06 -22.08 -7.99
N THR A 194 5.20 -22.39 -6.69
CA THR A 194 4.17 -22.17 -5.66
C THR A 194 3.79 -20.70 -5.54
N GLU A 195 2.57 -20.45 -5.03
CA GLU A 195 1.98 -19.12 -4.96
C GLU A 195 2.84 -18.10 -4.19
N ASP A 196 3.54 -18.53 -3.14
CA ASP A 196 4.42 -17.66 -2.33
C ASP A 196 5.61 -17.10 -3.13
N LEU A 197 6.31 -17.94 -3.92
CA LEU A 197 7.42 -17.50 -4.77
C LEU A 197 6.90 -16.71 -5.98
N ALA A 198 5.70 -17.04 -6.47
CA ALA A 198 5.06 -16.32 -7.57
C ALA A 198 4.79 -14.85 -7.20
N VAL A 199 4.41 -14.55 -5.94
CA VAL A 199 4.21 -13.18 -5.46
C VAL A 199 5.48 -12.35 -5.62
N LEU A 200 6.65 -12.89 -5.24
CA LEU A 200 7.93 -12.19 -5.37
C LEU A 200 8.26 -11.84 -6.83
N TYR A 201 8.07 -12.79 -7.76
CA TYR A 201 8.34 -12.56 -9.18
C TYR A 201 7.34 -11.55 -9.78
N ARG A 202 6.05 -11.62 -9.42
CA ARG A 202 5.04 -10.64 -9.85
C ARG A 202 5.37 -9.23 -9.37
N GLN A 203 5.74 -9.07 -8.09
CA GLN A 203 6.21 -7.79 -7.55
C GLN A 203 7.40 -7.23 -8.34
N ARG A 204 8.29 -8.09 -8.83
CA ARG A 204 9.42 -7.66 -9.66
C ARG A 204 8.99 -7.21 -11.06
N VAL A 205 8.01 -7.87 -11.66
CA VAL A 205 7.41 -7.47 -12.95
C VAL A 205 6.69 -6.13 -12.80
N ASP A 206 5.96 -5.94 -11.70
CA ASP A 206 5.29 -4.67 -11.40
C ASP A 206 6.29 -3.53 -11.20
N GLU A 207 7.44 -3.80 -10.56
CA GLU A 207 8.53 -2.81 -10.36
C GLU A 207 9.15 -2.33 -11.69
N ILE A 208 9.26 -3.20 -12.70
CA ILE A 208 9.84 -2.84 -14.01
C ILE A 208 8.81 -2.28 -15.01
N SER A 209 7.52 -2.51 -14.78
CA SER A 209 6.44 -2.14 -15.69
C SER A 209 6.39 -0.63 -16.02
N PRO A 210 6.60 0.30 -15.06
CA PRO A 210 6.70 1.73 -15.37
C PRO A 210 7.84 2.07 -16.33
N ASN A 211 8.99 1.40 -16.23
CA ASN A 211 10.12 1.63 -17.13
C ASN A 211 9.81 1.18 -18.56
N ILE A 212 9.12 0.04 -18.73
CA ILE A 212 8.70 -0.47 -20.04
C ILE A 212 7.76 0.52 -20.74
N ARG A 213 6.75 1.04 -20.01
CA ARG A 213 5.80 2.02 -20.56
C ARG A 213 6.48 3.33 -20.92
N TYR A 214 7.43 3.79 -20.09
CA TYR A 214 8.22 4.98 -20.38
C TYR A 214 9.07 4.81 -21.66
N CYS A 215 9.68 3.64 -21.87
CA CYS A 215 10.37 3.34 -23.13
C CYS A 215 9.40 3.36 -24.32
N ALA A 216 8.22 2.73 -24.21
CA ALA A 216 7.22 2.70 -25.28
C ALA A 216 6.74 4.11 -25.67
N TYR A 217 6.51 4.97 -24.69
CA TYR A 217 6.14 6.37 -24.93
C TYR A 217 7.22 7.13 -25.73
N ASN A 218 8.49 6.99 -25.35
CA ASN A 218 9.59 7.67 -26.06
C ASN A 218 9.86 7.10 -27.46
N ILE A 219 9.45 5.86 -27.72
CA ILE A 219 9.48 5.25 -29.06
C ILE A 219 8.37 5.83 -29.95
N GLY A 220 7.27 6.32 -29.36
CA GLY A 220 6.18 7.00 -30.07
C GLY A 220 4.84 6.25 -30.08
N ASP A 221 4.69 5.20 -29.28
CA ASP A 221 3.41 4.47 -29.17
C ASP A 221 2.36 5.33 -28.43
N GLN A 222 1.38 5.85 -29.17
CA GLN A 222 0.29 6.68 -28.62
C GLN A 222 -0.56 5.92 -27.59
N ASN A 223 -0.72 4.60 -27.75
CA ASN A 223 -1.45 3.75 -26.80
C ASN A 223 -0.77 3.67 -25.42
N ALA A 224 0.54 3.92 -25.35
CA ALA A 224 1.28 3.93 -24.09
C ALA A 224 0.86 5.10 -23.19
N ILE A 225 0.31 6.19 -23.75
CA ILE A 225 -0.15 7.37 -22.99
C ILE A 225 -1.34 6.99 -22.10
N ASN A 226 -2.33 6.31 -22.66
CA ASN A 226 -3.53 5.86 -21.93
C ASN A 226 -3.17 4.87 -20.82
N ASP A 227 -2.25 3.95 -21.13
CA ASP A 227 -1.72 2.97 -20.19
C ASP A 227 -0.94 3.60 -19.03
N LEU A 228 -0.13 4.61 -19.33
CA LEU A 228 0.73 5.30 -18.37
C LEU A 228 -0.09 6.24 -17.48
N MET A 229 -1.20 6.76 -18.00
CA MET A 229 -2.22 7.49 -17.25
C MET A 229 -3.03 6.57 -16.31
N GLN A 230 -3.32 5.33 -16.71
CA GLN A 230 -4.02 4.34 -15.88
C GLN A 230 -3.18 3.88 -14.65
N MET A 231 -1.85 3.87 -14.74
CA MET A 231 -0.97 3.54 -13.60
C MET A 231 -0.83 4.66 -12.56
N ARG A 232 -1.20 5.90 -12.90
CA ARG A 232 -1.35 6.99 -11.91
C ARG A 232 -2.37 6.61 -10.82
N LEU A 233 -3.39 5.85 -11.20
CA LEU A 233 -4.50 5.44 -10.34
C LEU A 233 -4.12 4.35 -9.33
N THR A 234 -3.02 3.60 -9.57
CA THR A 234 -2.58 2.49 -8.71
C THR A 234 -1.46 2.86 -7.73
N GLY A 235 -1.01 4.12 -7.67
CA GLY A 235 -0.16 4.63 -6.59
C GLY A 235 1.26 4.03 -6.48
N GLY A 236 1.73 3.30 -7.49
CA GLY A 236 2.95 2.47 -7.42
C GLY A 236 4.27 3.11 -7.83
N GLY A 237 4.39 4.44 -7.97
CA GLY A 237 5.56 5.08 -8.58
C GLY A 237 6.30 6.06 -7.66
N GLY A 238 7.43 5.65 -7.08
CA GLY A 238 8.24 6.49 -6.19
C GLY A 238 8.86 7.73 -6.85
N GLY A 239 8.57 8.90 -6.27
CA GLY A 239 9.44 10.06 -6.02
C GLY A 239 9.95 10.91 -7.19
N MET A 240 10.66 10.32 -8.16
CA MET A 240 11.39 11.08 -9.20
C MET A 240 10.98 10.71 -10.63
N MET A 241 10.46 9.49 -10.81
CA MET A 241 9.88 9.09 -12.07
C MET A 241 8.48 9.68 -12.24
N ALA A 242 7.71 9.78 -11.15
CA ALA A 242 6.37 10.37 -11.14
C ALA A 242 6.37 11.84 -11.60
N GLU A 243 7.34 12.65 -11.17
CA GLU A 243 7.45 14.05 -11.60
C GLU A 243 7.76 14.19 -13.10
N LYS A 244 8.68 13.37 -13.62
CA LYS A 244 8.95 13.31 -15.07
C LYS A 244 7.75 12.77 -15.84
N LEU A 245 7.01 11.83 -15.26
CA LEU A 245 5.79 11.27 -15.83
C LEU A 245 4.70 12.35 -15.97
N GLU A 246 4.43 13.08 -14.89
CA GLU A 246 3.48 14.20 -14.85
C GLU A 246 3.87 15.32 -15.81
N ALA A 247 5.16 15.67 -15.89
CA ALA A 247 5.65 16.66 -16.84
C ALA A 247 5.41 16.22 -18.30
N LEU A 248 5.62 14.94 -18.61
CA LEU A 248 5.38 14.40 -19.95
C LEU A 248 3.89 14.27 -20.28
N ILE A 249 3.04 13.89 -19.32
CA ILE A 249 1.58 13.90 -19.48
C ILE A 249 1.09 15.32 -19.76
N THR A 250 1.60 16.31 -19.01
CA THR A 250 1.31 17.73 -19.25
C THR A 250 1.77 18.16 -20.64
N GLN A 251 2.93 17.67 -21.10
CA GLN A 251 3.42 17.95 -22.45
C GLN A 251 2.58 17.26 -23.55
N ALA A 252 2.07 16.05 -23.31
CA ALA A 252 1.18 15.36 -24.23
C ALA A 252 -0.17 16.08 -24.32
N ARG A 253 -0.74 16.45 -23.17
CA ARG A 253 -1.99 17.24 -23.07
C ARG A 253 -1.86 18.60 -23.72
N THR A 254 -0.73 19.31 -23.58
CA THR A 254 -0.51 20.60 -24.26
C THR A 254 -0.44 20.45 -25.78
N LYS A 255 0.18 19.39 -26.29
CA LYS A 255 0.20 19.10 -27.74
C LYS A 255 -1.21 18.79 -28.28
N GLN A 256 -2.00 18.02 -27.54
CA GLN A 256 -3.39 17.73 -27.92
C GLN A 256 -4.32 18.96 -27.75
N ALA A 257 -4.06 19.79 -26.74
CA ALA A 257 -4.77 21.05 -26.48
C ALA A 257 -4.54 22.12 -27.55
N ALA A 258 -3.48 22.00 -28.35
CA ALA A 258 -3.28 22.90 -29.49
C ALA A 258 -4.34 22.68 -30.60
N THR A 259 -4.97 21.51 -30.68
CA THR A 259 -5.99 21.18 -31.68
C THR A 259 -7.40 21.55 -31.23
N MET A 260 -7.66 21.63 -29.91
CA MET A 260 -8.94 22.08 -29.37
C MET A 260 -9.03 23.60 -29.36
N SER A 261 -9.93 24.19 -30.14
CA SER A 261 -10.13 25.65 -30.18
C SER A 261 -11.42 26.11 -29.49
N GLU A 262 -12.42 25.24 -29.37
CA GLU A 262 -13.78 25.61 -28.96
C GLU A 262 -14.36 24.58 -27.98
N VAL A 263 -15.18 25.06 -27.05
CA VAL A 263 -15.94 24.20 -26.13
C VAL A 263 -17.40 24.62 -26.15
N GLU A 264 -18.28 23.63 -26.27
CA GLU A 264 -19.73 23.84 -26.20
C GLU A 264 -20.23 23.62 -24.77
N TRP A 265 -20.91 24.61 -24.21
CA TRP A 265 -21.60 24.49 -22.94
C TRP A 265 -23.00 25.10 -23.04
N ARG A 266 -24.01 24.24 -22.87
CA ARG A 266 -25.45 24.57 -22.87
C ARG A 266 -25.91 25.35 -24.11
N GLY A 267 -25.50 24.84 -25.28
CA GLY A 267 -25.87 25.39 -26.58
C GLY A 267 -25.11 26.64 -27.01
N ARG A 268 -24.09 27.07 -26.26
CA ARG A 268 -23.15 28.14 -26.67
C ARG A 268 -21.75 27.57 -26.86
N THR A 269 -21.18 27.80 -28.04
CA THR A 269 -19.78 27.49 -28.35
C THR A 269 -18.90 28.68 -27.97
N VAL A 270 -17.85 28.40 -27.20
CA VAL A 270 -16.94 29.42 -26.69
C VAL A 270 -15.53 29.10 -27.15
N PRO A 271 -14.87 30.02 -27.88
CA PRO A 271 -13.48 29.83 -28.26
C PRO A 271 -12.58 29.96 -27.02
N VAL A 272 -11.81 28.93 -26.73
CA VAL A 272 -10.92 28.89 -25.56
C VAL A 272 -9.52 29.32 -25.98
N LYS A 273 -9.22 30.61 -25.86
CA LYS A 273 -7.89 31.13 -26.24
C LYS A 273 -6.78 30.73 -25.25
N ILE A 274 -7.13 30.49 -23.98
CA ILE A 274 -6.17 30.22 -22.91
C ILE A 274 -5.70 28.77 -22.93
N ASP A 275 -4.40 28.55 -23.12
CA ASP A 275 -3.78 27.21 -23.18
C ASP A 275 -4.06 26.37 -21.93
N LYS A 276 -3.97 26.97 -20.74
CA LYS A 276 -4.26 26.30 -19.46
C LYS A 276 -5.71 25.78 -19.40
N ALA A 277 -6.67 26.56 -19.89
CA ALA A 277 -8.07 26.16 -19.92
C ALA A 277 -8.32 25.02 -20.93
N ARG A 278 -7.63 25.03 -22.08
CA ARG A 278 -7.72 23.94 -23.06
C ARG A 278 -7.17 22.62 -22.52
N VAL A 279 -6.02 22.65 -21.86
CA VAL A 279 -5.41 21.48 -21.20
C VAL A 279 -6.33 20.91 -20.12
N PHE A 280 -6.89 21.77 -19.27
CA PHE A 280 -7.81 21.34 -18.21
C PHE A 280 -9.09 20.70 -18.76
N LEU A 281 -9.72 21.33 -19.75
CA LEU A 281 -11.00 20.84 -20.31
C LEU A 281 -10.84 19.53 -21.08
N LEU A 282 -9.71 19.33 -21.78
CA LEU A 282 -9.37 18.03 -22.37
C LEU A 282 -9.20 16.93 -21.32
N GLY A 283 -8.48 17.23 -20.24
CA GLY A 283 -8.23 16.27 -19.16
C GLY A 283 -9.46 16.00 -18.27
N LEU A 284 -10.54 16.77 -18.40
CA LEU A 284 -11.70 16.67 -17.52
C LEU A 284 -12.42 15.32 -17.66
N ALA A 285 -12.65 14.84 -18.89
CA ALA A 285 -13.30 13.56 -19.13
C ALA A 285 -12.47 12.38 -18.57
N ASP A 286 -11.15 12.41 -18.77
CA ASP A 286 -10.25 11.38 -18.26
C ASP A 286 -10.19 11.40 -16.73
N ASN A 287 -10.15 12.59 -16.12
CA ASN A 287 -10.16 12.76 -14.67
C ASN A 287 -11.51 12.29 -14.08
N GLU A 288 -12.64 12.55 -14.73
CA GLU A 288 -13.95 12.01 -14.32
C GLU A 288 -14.03 10.48 -14.44
N ALA A 289 -13.48 9.91 -15.52
CA ALA A 289 -13.37 8.45 -15.69
C ALA A 289 -12.47 7.81 -14.62
N ALA A 290 -11.33 8.45 -14.31
CA ALA A 290 -10.42 8.04 -13.24
C ALA A 290 -11.10 8.01 -11.86
N ILE A 291 -11.90 9.03 -11.55
CA ILE A 291 -12.68 9.10 -10.31
C ILE A 291 -13.74 7.98 -10.24
N ALA A 292 -14.36 7.63 -11.38
CA ALA A 292 -15.35 6.55 -11.45
C ALA A 292 -14.72 5.15 -11.30
N GLN A 293 -13.48 4.97 -11.75
CA GLN A 293 -12.76 3.68 -11.69
C GLN A 293 -12.01 3.45 -10.35
N ALA A 294 -11.86 4.49 -9.52
CA ALA A 294 -11.16 4.38 -8.25
C ALA A 294 -11.93 3.48 -7.25
N ALA A 295 -11.33 2.35 -6.87
CA ALA A 295 -11.91 1.42 -5.89
C ALA A 295 -11.64 1.83 -4.43
N ASN A 296 -10.54 2.55 -4.15
CA ASN A 296 -10.18 2.99 -2.81
C ASN A 296 -10.76 4.38 -2.51
N GLU A 297 -11.39 4.52 -1.35
CA GLU A 297 -11.99 5.80 -0.91
C GLU A 297 -10.95 6.92 -0.75
N GLU A 298 -9.76 6.60 -0.23
CA GLU A 298 -8.67 7.57 -0.05
C GLU A 298 -8.10 8.06 -1.39
N THR A 299 -7.99 7.17 -2.38
CA THR A 299 -7.51 7.57 -3.72
C THR A 299 -8.55 8.40 -4.45
N LYS A 300 -9.84 8.08 -4.27
CA LYS A 300 -10.95 8.87 -4.81
C LYS A 300 -10.98 10.28 -4.23
N GLU A 301 -10.77 10.43 -2.93
CA GLU A 301 -10.66 11.75 -2.29
C GLU A 301 -9.47 12.54 -2.84
N HIS A 302 -8.30 11.90 -2.96
CA HIS A 302 -7.12 12.56 -3.51
C HIS A 302 -7.34 13.05 -4.96
N LEU A 303 -7.99 12.24 -5.80
CA LEU A 303 -8.32 12.63 -7.18
C LEU A 303 -9.27 13.83 -7.25
N TYR A 304 -10.28 13.90 -6.37
CA TYR A 304 -11.14 15.08 -6.27
C TYR A 304 -10.37 16.33 -5.84
N GLU A 305 -9.43 16.22 -4.90
CA GLU A 305 -8.61 17.35 -4.46
C GLU A 305 -7.67 17.84 -5.55
N THR A 306 -7.03 16.94 -6.29
CA THR A 306 -6.19 17.27 -7.44
C THR A 306 -7.00 17.99 -8.52
N LEU A 307 -8.18 17.46 -8.89
CA LEU A 307 -9.05 18.09 -9.89
C LEU A 307 -9.53 19.48 -9.45
N LEU A 308 -9.85 19.66 -8.17
CA LEU A 308 -10.23 20.97 -7.61
C LEU A 308 -9.06 21.96 -7.56
N ALA A 309 -7.83 21.49 -7.34
CA ALA A 309 -6.64 22.34 -7.41
C ALA A 309 -6.39 22.81 -8.87
N GLU A 310 -6.36 21.89 -9.83
CA GLU A 310 -6.20 22.21 -11.26
C GLU A 310 -7.30 23.18 -11.76
N CYS A 311 -8.54 22.98 -11.31
CA CYS A 311 -9.66 23.86 -11.65
C CYS A 311 -9.50 25.27 -11.06
N ARG A 312 -9.04 25.40 -9.80
CA ARG A 312 -8.77 26.71 -9.16
C ARG A 312 -7.67 27.47 -9.88
N ASP A 313 -6.59 26.79 -10.24
CA ASP A 313 -5.46 27.39 -10.96
C ASP A 313 -5.88 27.86 -12.36
N THR A 314 -6.74 27.09 -13.03
CA THR A 314 -7.30 27.45 -14.33
C THR A 314 -8.23 28.66 -14.22
N ILE A 315 -9.14 28.68 -13.24
CA ILE A 315 -10.02 29.83 -12.96
C ILE A 315 -9.19 31.10 -12.69
N GLN A 316 -8.11 30.98 -11.92
CA GLN A 316 -7.22 32.11 -11.63
C GLN A 316 -6.57 32.67 -12.92
N ALA A 317 -6.10 31.79 -13.81
CA ALA A 317 -5.56 32.22 -15.11
C ALA A 317 -6.62 32.94 -15.97
N VAL A 318 -7.86 32.46 -16.00
CA VAL A 318 -8.97 33.13 -16.71
C VAL A 318 -9.30 34.49 -16.08
N LYS A 319 -9.28 34.59 -14.73
CA LYS A 319 -9.51 35.86 -14.02
C LYS A 319 -8.43 36.90 -14.31
N GLU A 320 -7.18 36.49 -14.48
CA GLU A 320 -6.09 37.40 -14.83
C GLU A 320 -6.28 37.98 -16.23
N GLU A 321 -6.69 37.16 -17.20
CA GLU A 321 -7.04 37.63 -18.56
C GLU A 321 -8.31 38.50 -18.57
N LEU A 322 -9.29 38.23 -17.72
CA LEU A 322 -10.46 39.12 -17.58
C LEU A 322 -10.06 40.52 -17.06
N LYS A 323 -9.09 40.59 -16.15
CA LYS A 323 -8.57 41.87 -15.64
C LYS A 323 -7.76 42.63 -16.69
N THR A 324 -7.01 41.94 -17.56
CA THR A 324 -6.29 42.58 -18.67
C THR A 324 -7.26 43.11 -19.71
N GLU A 325 -8.29 42.34 -20.07
CA GLU A 325 -9.34 42.75 -21.01
C GLU A 325 -10.15 43.95 -20.47
N ALA A 326 -10.49 43.96 -19.18
CA ALA A 326 -11.19 45.08 -18.54
C ALA A 326 -10.37 46.38 -18.59
N LYS A 327 -9.06 46.32 -18.30
CA LYS A 327 -8.15 47.47 -18.40
C LYS A 327 -7.96 47.97 -19.83
N GLN A 328 -8.07 47.09 -20.82
CA GLN A 328 -8.01 47.48 -22.23
C GLN A 328 -9.32 48.12 -22.68
N ARG A 329 -10.48 47.61 -22.23
CA ARG A 329 -11.79 48.22 -22.49
C ARG A 329 -11.96 49.59 -21.85
N GLU A 330 -11.41 49.83 -20.66
CA GLU A 330 -11.42 51.18 -20.05
C GLU A 330 -10.66 52.23 -20.88
N ARG A 331 -9.76 51.80 -21.78
CA ARG A 331 -9.01 52.70 -22.69
C ARG A 331 -9.71 52.91 -24.03
N SER A 332 -10.69 52.08 -24.38
CA SER A 332 -11.47 52.16 -25.61
C SER A 332 -12.92 52.47 -25.27
N SER A 333 -13.34 53.72 -25.49
CA SER A 333 -14.72 54.21 -25.31
C SER A 333 -15.68 53.57 -26.31
N ASP A 334 -16.03 52.29 -26.13
CA ASP A 334 -17.14 51.68 -26.85
C ASP A 334 -18.03 50.89 -25.89
N GLY A 335 -19.29 51.33 -25.80
CA GLY A 335 -20.28 50.83 -24.88
C GLY A 335 -21.18 49.80 -25.54
N ASP A 336 -20.87 48.52 -25.37
CA ASP A 336 -21.82 47.44 -25.56
C ASP A 336 -22.14 46.80 -24.20
N THR A 337 -23.17 47.31 -23.54
CA THR A 337 -23.49 47.12 -22.12
C THR A 337 -24.53 46.03 -21.86
N GLY A 338 -24.63 45.00 -22.72
CA GLY A 338 -25.68 43.98 -22.57
C GLY A 338 -25.27 42.51 -22.66
N LYS A 339 -24.15 42.16 -23.29
CA LYS A 339 -23.79 40.75 -23.54
C LYS A 339 -22.57 40.32 -22.73
N VAL A 340 -22.71 39.24 -21.97
CA VAL A 340 -21.62 38.62 -21.22
C VAL A 340 -20.49 38.26 -22.17
N SER A 341 -19.27 38.75 -21.91
CA SER A 341 -18.09 38.44 -22.72
C SER A 341 -17.86 36.93 -22.79
N ASN A 342 -17.39 36.41 -23.93
CA ASN A 342 -17.04 35.00 -24.10
C ASN A 342 -16.07 34.50 -23.01
N LEU A 343 -15.15 35.37 -22.57
CA LEU A 343 -14.21 35.06 -21.50
C LEU A 343 -14.89 34.99 -20.12
N GLN A 344 -15.89 35.84 -19.88
CA GLN A 344 -16.70 35.82 -18.67
C GLN A 344 -17.60 34.58 -18.62
N TYR A 345 -18.12 34.15 -19.78
CA TYR A 345 -18.88 32.91 -19.91
C TYR A 345 -17.99 31.66 -19.68
N LEU A 346 -16.75 31.66 -20.18
CA LEU A 346 -15.76 30.62 -19.87
C LEU A 346 -15.44 30.56 -18.36
N HIS A 347 -15.31 31.72 -17.72
CA HIS A 347 -15.14 31.78 -16.27
C HIS A 347 -16.36 31.22 -15.52
N SER A 348 -17.58 31.53 -15.96
CA SER A 348 -18.80 30.94 -15.40
C SER A 348 -18.83 29.42 -15.59
N TYR A 349 -18.39 28.91 -16.74
CA TYR A 349 -18.32 27.46 -17.01
C TYR A 349 -17.32 26.74 -16.10
N LEU A 350 -16.10 27.26 -15.98
CA LEU A 350 -15.08 26.67 -15.09
C LEU A 350 -15.52 26.73 -13.62
N THR A 351 -16.19 27.81 -13.22
CA THR A 351 -16.77 27.94 -11.89
C THR A 351 -17.89 26.92 -11.66
N TYR A 352 -18.74 26.67 -12.67
CA TYR A 352 -19.74 25.61 -12.63
C TYR A 352 -19.11 24.22 -12.44
N ILE A 353 -18.05 23.90 -13.20
CA ILE A 353 -17.28 22.65 -13.06
C ILE A 353 -16.75 22.51 -11.62
N LYS A 354 -16.08 23.55 -11.09
CA LYS A 354 -15.56 23.58 -9.71
C LYS A 354 -16.65 23.21 -8.70
N LEU A 355 -17.81 23.85 -8.82
CA LEU A 355 -18.92 23.65 -7.87
C LEU A 355 -19.54 22.26 -8.01
N CYS A 356 -19.72 21.76 -9.22
CA CYS A 356 -20.21 20.40 -9.45
C CYS A 356 -19.26 19.34 -8.88
N THR A 357 -17.95 19.50 -9.11
CA THR A 357 -16.93 18.59 -8.57
C THR A 357 -16.90 18.61 -7.04
N LEU A 358 -17.08 19.78 -6.42
CA LEU A 358 -17.14 19.91 -4.97
C LEU A 358 -18.38 19.23 -4.38
N VAL A 359 -19.54 19.34 -5.04
CA VAL A 359 -20.76 18.61 -4.67
C VAL A 359 -20.54 17.10 -4.78
N LYS A 360 -19.99 16.62 -5.91
CA LYS A 360 -19.67 15.19 -6.12
C LYS A 360 -18.71 14.64 -5.06
N ARG A 361 -17.66 15.41 -4.68
CA ARG A 361 -16.74 15.04 -3.59
C ARG A 361 -17.50 14.87 -2.27
N ASN A 362 -18.27 15.88 -1.87
CA ASN A 362 -18.98 15.88 -0.60
C ASN A 362 -20.07 14.79 -0.53
N GLU A 363 -20.72 14.49 -1.67
CA GLU A 363 -21.64 13.37 -1.81
C GLU A 363 -20.93 12.03 -1.60
N SER A 364 -19.75 11.83 -2.22
CA SER A 364 -18.93 10.63 -1.99
C SER A 364 -18.54 10.49 -0.51
N MET A 365 -18.08 11.57 0.13
CA MET A 365 -17.77 11.57 1.57
C MET A 365 -18.98 11.24 2.44
N ALA A 366 -20.16 11.76 2.08
CA ALA A 366 -21.41 11.48 2.78
C ALA A 366 -21.81 10.00 2.66
N HIS A 367 -21.67 9.39 1.48
CA HIS A 367 -21.91 7.96 1.30
C HIS A 367 -20.96 7.10 2.14
N THR A 368 -19.67 7.45 2.19
CA THR A 368 -18.67 6.72 2.99
C THR A 368 -18.96 6.83 4.48
N LEU A 369 -19.34 8.02 4.97
CA LEU A 369 -19.76 8.19 6.36
C LEU A 369 -21.07 7.45 6.67
N GLN A 370 -22.02 7.44 5.73
CA GLN A 370 -23.28 6.71 5.89
C GLN A 370 -23.06 5.19 5.97
N ALA A 371 -22.13 4.64 5.18
CA ALA A 371 -21.75 3.23 5.25
C ALA A 371 -21.17 2.88 6.63
N LYS A 372 -20.21 3.70 7.11
CA LYS A 372 -19.60 3.54 8.44
C LYS A 372 -20.58 3.66 9.60
N LEU A 373 -21.67 4.41 9.44
CA LEU A 373 -22.74 4.55 10.44
C LEU A 373 -23.69 3.35 10.50
N LYS A 374 -23.71 2.48 9.49
CA LYS A 374 -24.53 1.25 9.47
C LYS A 374 -23.81 0.04 10.09
N GLU A 375 -22.50 0.10 10.22
CA GLU A 375 -21.71 -0.96 10.85
C GLU A 375 -21.85 -0.90 12.39
N PRO A 376 -22.06 -2.04 13.07
CA PRO A 376 -22.10 -2.06 14.53
C PRO A 376 -20.72 -1.68 15.11
N GLU A 377 -20.71 -0.76 16.08
CA GLU A 377 -19.48 -0.29 16.74
C GLU A 377 -18.66 -1.48 17.28
N ALA A 378 -17.43 -1.67 16.77
CA ALA A 378 -16.56 -2.78 17.15
C ALA A 378 -15.57 -2.43 18.28
N ASP A 379 -15.50 -1.17 18.74
CA ASP A 379 -14.42 -0.73 19.62
C ASP A 379 -14.86 0.43 20.54
N GLU A 380 -15.00 0.18 21.86
CA GLU A 380 -15.43 1.19 22.85
C GLU A 380 -14.44 2.36 23.02
N ASN A 381 -13.19 2.21 22.55
CA ASN A 381 -12.12 3.21 22.73
C ASN A 381 -11.92 4.18 21.56
N LYS A 382 -12.63 4.03 20.43
CA LYS A 382 -12.63 5.02 19.34
C LYS A 382 -14.02 5.62 19.18
N ARG A 383 -14.14 6.94 19.37
CA ARG A 383 -15.37 7.67 19.00
C ARG A 383 -15.66 7.42 17.52
N GLY A 384 -16.70 6.64 17.24
CA GLY A 384 -17.20 6.41 15.88
C GLY A 384 -17.67 7.70 15.21
N PRO A 385 -17.88 7.69 13.88
CA PRO A 385 -18.39 8.84 13.14
C PRO A 385 -19.73 9.29 13.71
N ARG A 386 -19.94 10.59 13.93
CA ARG A 386 -21.21 11.09 14.47
C ARG A 386 -22.17 11.41 13.33
N PRO A 387 -23.47 11.16 13.47
CA PRO A 387 -24.46 11.59 12.48
C PRO A 387 -24.50 13.12 12.27
N GLN A 388 -23.96 13.90 13.22
CA GLN A 388 -23.73 15.34 13.10
C GLN A 388 -22.75 15.70 11.96
N ASP A 389 -21.80 14.82 11.65
CA ASP A 389 -20.81 15.04 10.59
C ASP A 389 -21.44 14.89 9.20
N LEU A 390 -22.45 14.03 9.04
CA LEU A 390 -23.26 13.96 7.82
C LEU A 390 -24.07 15.25 7.59
N ILE A 391 -24.68 15.79 8.65
CA ILE A 391 -25.46 17.04 8.56
C ILE A 391 -24.56 18.18 8.08
N ARG A 392 -23.32 18.27 8.60
CA ARG A 392 -22.32 19.26 8.15
C ARG A 392 -22.00 19.14 6.66
N LEU A 393 -21.83 17.92 6.14
CA LEU A 393 -21.57 17.73 4.70
C LEU A 393 -22.76 18.18 3.85
N TYR A 394 -23.99 17.85 4.23
CA TYR A 394 -25.17 18.32 3.51
C TYR A 394 -25.41 19.83 3.67
N ASP A 395 -25.03 20.44 4.78
CA ASP A 395 -25.04 21.89 4.94
C ASP A 395 -24.02 22.56 4.02
N ILE A 396 -22.82 21.98 3.85
CA ILE A 396 -21.83 22.47 2.88
C ILE A 396 -22.37 22.32 1.45
N ILE A 397 -22.96 21.17 1.09
CA ILE A 397 -23.58 20.95 -0.22
C ILE A 397 -24.71 21.96 -0.47
N LEU A 398 -25.54 22.24 0.55
CA LEU A 398 -26.59 23.24 0.46
C LEU A 398 -26.05 24.66 0.40
N GLN A 399 -24.95 24.98 1.06
CA GLN A 399 -24.30 26.29 0.93
C GLN A 399 -23.74 26.52 -0.48
N VAL A 400 -23.25 25.45 -1.11
CA VAL A 400 -22.72 25.46 -2.48
C VAL A 400 -23.85 25.57 -3.51
N ASN A 401 -24.93 24.79 -3.33
CA ASN A 401 -26.06 24.73 -4.27
C ASN A 401 -27.11 25.83 -4.04
N SER A 402 -27.30 26.26 -2.79
CA SER A 402 -28.29 27.27 -2.44
C SER A 402 -27.61 28.64 -2.37
N LEU A 403 -27.89 29.42 -3.41
CA LEU A 403 -28.04 30.88 -3.37
C LEU A 403 -26.81 31.79 -3.28
N ALA A 404 -25.58 31.30 -3.06
CA ALA A 404 -24.41 32.20 -2.99
C ALA A 404 -23.49 32.20 -4.22
N GLU A 405 -23.20 31.06 -4.85
CA GLU A 405 -22.21 31.00 -5.96
C GLU A 405 -22.83 30.66 -7.32
N LEU A 406 -23.76 29.69 -7.42
CA LEU A 406 -24.38 29.28 -8.69
C LEU A 406 -25.33 30.35 -9.30
N SER A 407 -26.01 31.12 -8.45
CA SER A 407 -26.87 32.25 -8.86
C SER A 407 -26.08 33.49 -9.29
N THR A 408 -24.78 33.55 -8.98
CA THR A 408 -23.88 34.64 -9.37
C THR A 408 -23.16 34.40 -10.70
N LEU A 409 -23.43 33.26 -11.35
CA LEU A 409 -22.88 32.94 -12.66
C LEU A 409 -23.48 33.85 -13.72
N GLN A 410 -22.74 34.91 -14.06
CA GLN A 410 -23.12 35.84 -15.11
C GLN A 410 -23.27 35.11 -16.45
N GLY A 411 -24.40 35.34 -17.13
CA GLY A 411 -24.69 34.81 -18.48
C GLY A 411 -25.65 33.62 -18.53
N LEU A 412 -26.14 33.15 -17.38
CA LEU A 412 -27.12 32.07 -17.23
C LEU A 412 -28.45 32.52 -16.59
N GLU A 413 -28.65 33.82 -16.44
CA GLU A 413 -29.83 34.41 -15.79
C GLU A 413 -31.14 34.12 -16.55
N ASP A 414 -31.06 33.94 -17.88
CA ASP A 414 -32.21 33.67 -18.75
C ASP A 414 -32.49 32.16 -18.95
N ASP A 415 -31.63 31.27 -18.47
CA ASP A 415 -31.83 29.83 -18.65
C ASP A 415 -32.75 29.24 -17.57
N HIS A 416 -34.03 29.21 -17.86
CA HIS A 416 -35.06 28.65 -16.98
C HIS A 416 -34.89 27.14 -16.72
N THR A 417 -34.23 26.38 -17.61
CA THR A 417 -33.97 24.95 -17.38
C THR A 417 -32.92 24.76 -16.29
N PHE A 418 -31.90 25.62 -16.28
CA PHE A 418 -30.87 25.65 -15.25
C PHE A 418 -31.44 25.92 -13.87
N GLN A 419 -32.27 26.95 -13.77
CA GLN A 419 -32.84 27.41 -12.52
C GLN A 419 -33.76 26.34 -11.93
N LYS A 420 -34.51 25.64 -12.80
CA LYS A 420 -35.30 24.47 -12.40
C LYS A 420 -34.42 23.32 -11.90
N GLU A 421 -33.32 23.01 -12.59
CA GLU A 421 -32.41 21.95 -12.15
C GLU A 421 -31.76 22.25 -10.80
N VAL A 422 -31.26 23.48 -10.60
CA VAL A 422 -30.63 23.93 -9.35
C VAL A 422 -31.65 23.95 -8.20
N SER A 423 -32.86 24.43 -8.45
CA SER A 423 -33.93 24.44 -7.44
C SER A 423 -34.38 23.03 -7.04
N LEU A 424 -34.51 22.11 -8.00
CA LEU A 424 -34.79 20.70 -7.73
C LEU A 424 -33.68 20.05 -6.91
N LYS A 425 -32.41 20.20 -7.31
CA LYS A 425 -31.25 19.68 -6.56
C LYS A 425 -31.21 20.23 -5.13
N THR A 426 -31.47 21.53 -4.96
CA THR A 426 -31.55 22.16 -3.63
C THR A 426 -32.63 21.53 -2.77
N LEU A 427 -33.81 21.25 -3.34
CA LEU A 427 -34.91 20.62 -2.62
C LEU A 427 -34.55 19.19 -2.19
N VAL A 428 -33.90 18.42 -3.07
CA VAL A 428 -33.41 17.06 -2.79
C VAL A 428 -32.40 17.06 -1.63
N TYR A 429 -31.40 17.95 -1.65
CA TYR A 429 -30.43 18.02 -0.55
C TYR A 429 -31.03 18.52 0.77
N LYS A 430 -32.05 19.40 0.73
CA LYS A 430 -32.82 19.78 1.92
C LYS A 430 -33.56 18.57 2.50
N ALA A 431 -34.15 17.73 1.64
CA ALA A 431 -34.81 16.50 2.04
C ALA A 431 -33.82 15.52 2.69
N TYR A 432 -32.67 15.26 2.07
CA TYR A 432 -31.61 14.43 2.66
C TYR A 432 -31.17 14.93 4.04
N ARG A 433 -30.87 16.23 4.17
CA ARG A 433 -30.51 16.82 5.47
C ARG A 433 -31.60 16.59 6.52
N SER A 434 -32.87 16.75 6.16
CA SER A 434 -33.99 16.59 7.09
C SER A 434 -34.14 15.14 7.59
N VAL A 435 -33.86 14.14 6.75
CA VAL A 435 -33.86 12.72 7.15
C VAL A 435 -32.77 12.44 8.19
N PHE A 436 -31.56 12.97 7.99
CA PHE A 436 -30.45 12.77 8.93
C PHE A 436 -30.63 13.56 10.24
N LEU A 437 -31.25 14.75 10.17
CA LEU A 437 -31.68 15.48 11.37
C LEU A 437 -32.68 14.65 12.18
N TRP A 438 -33.68 14.05 11.52
CA TRP A 438 -34.65 13.18 12.18
C TRP A 438 -34.00 11.96 12.86
N LEU A 439 -33.02 11.31 12.21
CA LEU A 439 -32.26 10.20 12.81
C LEU A 439 -31.51 10.60 14.09
N VAL A 440 -30.90 11.79 14.10
CA VAL A 440 -30.27 12.35 15.31
C VAL A 440 -31.30 12.58 16.42
N PHE A 441 -32.45 13.16 16.09
CA PHE A 441 -33.53 13.40 17.05
C PHE A 441 -34.08 12.09 17.64
N GLN A 442 -34.23 11.03 16.84
CA GLN A 442 -34.70 9.72 17.32
C GLN A 442 -33.71 9.07 18.30
N HIS A 443 -32.41 9.17 18.03
CA HIS A 443 -31.37 8.73 18.97
C HIS A 443 -31.41 9.54 20.28
N PHE A 444 -31.63 10.85 20.19
CA PHE A 444 -31.73 11.73 21.35
C PHE A 444 -32.96 11.43 22.22
N GLN A 445 -34.12 11.15 21.61
CA GLN A 445 -35.32 10.71 22.31
C GLN A 445 -35.15 9.34 22.98
N ARG A 446 -34.50 8.37 22.32
CA ARG A 446 -34.17 7.07 22.92
C ARG A 446 -33.23 7.22 24.13
N MET A 447 -32.24 8.11 24.06
CA MET A 447 -31.36 8.45 25.19
C MET A 447 -32.15 9.06 26.35
N GLN A 448 -33.04 10.03 26.08
CA GLN A 448 -33.93 10.62 27.07
C GLN A 448 -34.88 9.60 27.71
N LEU A 449 -35.41 8.65 26.93
CA LEU A 449 -36.26 7.56 27.43
C LEU A 449 -35.47 6.59 28.31
N LYS A 450 -34.24 6.21 27.91
CA LYS A 450 -33.33 5.39 28.75
C LYS A 450 -32.97 6.11 30.05
N PHE A 451 -32.69 7.41 29.99
CA PHE A 451 -32.42 8.25 31.16
C PHE A 451 -33.64 8.33 32.09
N LYS A 452 -34.84 8.53 31.53
CA LYS A 452 -36.10 8.49 32.30
C LYS A 452 -36.39 7.12 32.89
N LEU A 453 -36.14 6.02 32.18
CA LEU A 453 -36.29 4.66 32.70
C LEU A 453 -35.32 4.40 33.87
N GLN A 454 -34.07 4.86 33.75
CA GLN A 454 -33.05 4.72 34.78
C GLN A 454 -33.33 5.57 36.03
N ILE A 455 -34.01 6.70 35.87
CA ILE A 455 -34.52 7.52 36.97
C ILE A 455 -35.79 6.91 37.58
N HIS A 456 -36.68 6.32 36.77
CA HIS A 456 -37.95 5.75 37.23
C HIS A 456 -37.79 4.40 37.97
N LEU A 457 -36.73 3.63 37.68
CA LEU A 457 -36.39 2.39 38.38
C LEU A 457 -35.73 2.62 39.77
N ARG A 458 -35.58 3.87 40.22
CA ARG A 458 -34.84 4.23 41.44
C ARG A 458 -35.69 4.72 42.65
N PRO A 459 -36.96 4.33 42.84
CA PRO A 459 -37.52 4.36 44.20
C PRO A 459 -38.30 3.11 44.59
N HIS A 460 -37.60 2.09 45.09
CA HIS A 460 -38.13 1.10 46.04
C HIS A 460 -37.17 0.90 47.22
N SER A 461 -36.93 1.99 47.94
CA SER A 461 -36.61 2.08 49.39
C SER A 461 -36.50 3.59 49.68
N GLY A 462 -37.10 4.22 50.68
CA GLY A 462 -38.02 3.85 51.73
C GLY A 462 -38.10 5.07 52.66
N LYS A 463 -39.28 5.68 52.76
CA LYS A 463 -39.84 6.47 53.90
C LYS A 463 -39.34 7.91 54.18
N ASN A 464 -40.30 8.83 54.04
CA ASN A 464 -40.70 9.96 54.91
C ASN A 464 -39.66 10.88 55.58
N SER A 465 -39.67 12.17 55.18
CA SER A 465 -39.94 13.37 56.05
C SER A 465 -39.77 14.66 55.22
N ARG A 466 -40.87 15.36 54.89
CA ARG A 466 -41.38 16.62 55.49
C ARG A 466 -40.46 17.86 55.43
N LEU A 467 -40.83 18.77 54.50
CA LEU A 467 -40.95 20.23 54.60
C LEU A 467 -39.89 21.02 55.40
N TYR A 468 -39.04 21.80 54.71
CA TYR A 468 -39.13 23.27 54.62
C TYR A 468 -38.55 23.75 53.27
N PRO A 469 -39.05 24.88 52.72
CA PRO A 469 -38.89 25.32 51.34
C PRO A 469 -37.83 26.43 51.18
N ASP A 470 -37.46 26.71 49.93
CA ASP A 470 -36.85 27.95 49.45
C ASP A 470 -35.55 28.42 50.12
N LEU A 471 -34.42 28.17 49.46
CA LEU A 471 -33.96 29.07 48.40
C LEU A 471 -32.63 28.56 47.83
N ASN A 472 -32.75 28.01 46.62
CA ASN A 472 -31.86 28.21 45.48
C ASN A 472 -30.53 28.92 45.79
N PHE A 473 -29.40 28.21 45.67
CA PHE A 473 -28.17 28.69 45.00
C PHE A 473 -26.98 27.71 45.04
N LEU A 474 -27.13 26.48 45.56
CA LEU A 474 -26.01 25.51 45.69
C LEU A 474 -26.14 24.26 44.80
N PHE A 475 -26.62 24.43 43.56
CA PHE A 475 -26.51 23.42 42.50
C PHE A 475 -25.28 23.55 41.57
N PRO A 476 -24.22 24.33 41.85
CA PRO A 476 -22.91 24.13 41.25
C PRO A 476 -21.96 23.48 42.27
N MET A 477 -22.19 22.21 42.59
CA MET A 477 -21.18 21.33 43.20
C MET A 477 -21.42 19.89 42.74
N ILE A 478 -21.04 19.61 41.50
CA ILE A 478 -20.65 18.26 41.11
C ILE A 478 -19.24 18.36 40.50
N PRO A 479 -18.24 18.62 41.35
CA PRO A 479 -17.01 17.86 41.19
C PRO A 479 -16.64 17.18 42.50
N MET A 480 -16.19 15.95 42.34
CA MET A 480 -15.49 15.09 43.29
C MET A 480 -16.33 14.18 44.19
N LEU A 481 -15.92 12.90 44.11
CA LEU A 481 -16.14 11.79 45.03
C LEU A 481 -17.56 11.23 44.91
N SER A 482 -17.80 9.99 44.52
CA SER A 482 -17.01 8.79 44.79
C SER A 482 -17.53 7.68 43.87
N SER A 483 -16.77 7.33 42.83
CA SER A 483 -16.97 6.03 42.18
C SER A 483 -16.44 4.95 43.14
N PRO A 484 -17.21 3.89 43.41
CA PRO A 484 -16.80 2.88 44.37
C PRO A 484 -15.63 2.06 43.82
N HIS A 485 -14.77 1.65 44.73
CA HIS A 485 -13.66 0.70 44.60
C HIS A 485 -13.47 0.00 43.25
N PHE A 486 -12.37 0.33 42.58
CA PHE A 486 -11.68 -0.62 41.72
C PHE A 486 -10.37 -1.02 42.40
N PHE A 487 -10.44 -2.06 43.23
CA PHE A 487 -9.24 -2.82 43.57
C PHE A 487 -8.84 -3.59 42.30
N PHE A 488 -7.83 -3.10 41.58
CA PHE A 488 -7.22 -3.83 40.47
C PHE A 488 -5.89 -4.43 40.94
N THR A 489 -5.79 -5.75 40.82
CA THR A 489 -4.67 -6.58 41.27
C THR A 489 -3.68 -6.86 40.12
N GLN A 490 -3.12 -5.81 39.50
CA GLN A 490 -2.11 -5.97 38.44
C GLN A 490 -0.70 -5.67 38.96
N PRO A 491 0.35 -6.41 38.56
CA PRO A 491 1.73 -6.22 39.03
C PRO A 491 2.39 -4.98 38.44
N LEU A 492 3.31 -4.33 39.19
CA LEU A 492 3.94 -3.04 38.83
C LEU A 492 4.56 -3.01 37.43
N CYS A 493 5.09 -4.14 36.95
CA CYS A 493 5.70 -4.25 35.62
C CYS A 493 4.77 -3.84 34.47
N ASP A 494 3.45 -3.99 34.63
CA ASP A 494 2.48 -3.75 33.55
C ASP A 494 2.09 -2.28 33.41
N HIS A 495 2.59 -1.40 34.29
CA HIS A 495 2.21 0.01 34.33
C HIS A 495 3.36 0.95 34.70
N LEU A 496 4.60 0.56 34.36
CA LEU A 496 5.82 1.36 34.55
C LEU A 496 5.80 2.73 33.88
N GLU A 497 4.93 2.93 32.88
CA GLU A 497 4.80 4.19 32.14
C GLU A 497 3.88 5.22 32.83
N THR A 498 3.13 4.83 33.88
CA THR A 498 2.18 5.72 34.57
C THR A 498 2.50 5.81 36.06
N PHE A 499 2.83 7.01 36.56
CA PHE A 499 3.04 7.22 37.99
C PHE A 499 1.73 7.07 38.78
N ARG A 500 1.68 6.11 39.70
CA ARG A 500 0.53 5.84 40.58
C ARG A 500 0.99 5.71 42.03
N PHE A 501 0.18 6.21 42.97
CA PHE A 501 0.45 6.12 44.39
C PHE A 501 -0.19 4.84 44.95
N ASP A 502 0.59 3.76 45.06
CA ASP A 502 0.13 2.47 45.60
C ASP A 502 0.76 2.22 46.99
N PRO A 503 -0.03 2.25 48.08
CA PRO A 503 0.46 1.99 49.44
C PRO A 503 1.02 0.57 49.64
N THR A 504 0.62 -0.39 48.79
CA THR A 504 1.04 -1.80 48.92
C THR A 504 2.48 -2.05 48.50
N LEU A 505 3.06 -1.15 47.68
CA LEU A 505 4.47 -1.19 47.26
C LEU A 505 5.45 -0.84 48.40
N VAL A 506 4.96 -0.23 49.48
CA VAL A 506 5.75 0.15 50.67
C VAL A 506 5.61 -0.89 51.81
N GLY A 507 4.75 -1.89 51.63
CA GLY A 507 4.50 -2.98 52.59
C GLY A 507 5.55 -4.09 52.55
N LYS A 508 5.44 -5.07 53.47
CA LYS A 508 6.41 -6.18 53.62
C LYS A 508 6.44 -7.18 52.45
N GLN A 509 5.45 -7.16 51.54
CA GLN A 509 5.39 -8.03 50.35
C GLN A 509 4.82 -7.27 49.13
N PRO A 510 5.64 -6.54 48.37
CA PRO A 510 5.18 -5.81 47.18
C PRO A 510 4.99 -6.76 45.98
N SER A 511 3.85 -6.64 45.29
CA SER A 511 3.55 -7.40 44.06
C SER A 511 4.18 -6.73 42.83
N LEU A 512 5.50 -6.90 42.68
CA LEU A 512 6.29 -6.23 41.64
C LEU A 512 6.13 -6.86 40.25
N VAL A 513 6.13 -8.19 40.19
CA VAL A 513 6.07 -9.00 38.97
C VAL A 513 5.31 -10.28 39.29
N GLN A 514 4.50 -10.78 38.36
CA GLN A 514 3.84 -12.08 38.50
C GLN A 514 4.88 -13.20 38.44
N PHE A 515 5.01 -13.97 39.54
CA PHE A 515 5.96 -15.07 39.66
C PHE A 515 5.28 -16.32 40.22
N PRO A 516 5.45 -17.50 39.60
CA PRO A 516 6.25 -17.79 38.42
C PRO A 516 5.66 -17.15 37.14
N PRO A 517 6.50 -16.80 36.14
CA PRO A 517 6.02 -16.18 34.91
C PRO A 517 5.09 -17.13 34.14
N ASP A 518 4.06 -16.56 33.52
CA ASP A 518 3.15 -17.33 32.66
C ASP A 518 3.91 -17.89 31.44
N PHE A 519 3.65 -19.16 31.11
CA PHE A 519 4.30 -19.83 29.99
C PHE A 519 3.99 -19.11 28.67
N GLN A 520 5.03 -18.66 27.98
CA GLN A 520 4.89 -18.10 26.63
C GLN A 520 5.20 -19.19 25.59
N PRO A 521 4.36 -19.32 24.53
CA PRO A 521 4.62 -20.28 23.46
C PRO A 521 5.88 -19.88 22.69
N ILE A 522 6.88 -20.76 22.70
CA ILE A 522 8.07 -20.68 21.87
C ILE A 522 7.80 -21.54 20.63
N PRO A 523 8.12 -21.09 19.39
CA PRO A 523 7.93 -21.94 18.22
C PRO A 523 8.86 -23.15 18.30
N CYS A 524 8.30 -24.28 18.73
CA CYS A 524 8.94 -25.59 18.59
C CYS A 524 8.94 -25.99 17.10
N LYS A 525 9.83 -26.93 16.75
CA LYS A 525 9.92 -27.59 15.43
C LYS A 525 8.53 -27.75 14.79
N PRO A 526 8.38 -27.49 13.48
CA PRO A 526 7.09 -27.53 12.80
C PRO A 526 6.39 -28.86 13.10
N LEU A 527 5.14 -28.77 13.58
CA LEU A 527 4.34 -29.95 13.87
C LEU A 527 4.10 -30.71 12.57
N PHE A 528 4.63 -31.93 12.51
CA PHE A 528 4.32 -32.88 11.45
C PHE A 528 3.39 -33.92 12.05
N PHE A 529 2.18 -34.04 11.50
CA PHE A 529 1.22 -35.06 11.92
C PHE A 529 1.37 -36.29 11.04
N ASP A 530 1.52 -37.47 11.65
CA ASP A 530 1.49 -38.73 10.91
C ASP A 530 0.04 -39.11 10.60
N LEU A 531 -0.46 -38.58 9.48
CA LEU A 531 -1.80 -38.85 8.98
C LEU A 531 -1.96 -40.30 8.47
N ALA A 532 -0.87 -41.01 8.19
CA ALA A 532 -0.93 -42.39 7.70
C ALA A 532 -1.48 -43.34 8.78
N LEU A 533 -1.22 -43.03 10.06
CA LEU A 533 -1.77 -43.78 11.20
C LEU A 533 -3.30 -43.75 11.22
N ASN A 534 -3.93 -42.64 10.79
CA ASN A 534 -5.38 -42.52 10.72
C ASN A 534 -6.01 -43.43 9.65
N HIS A 535 -5.21 -43.91 8.69
CA HIS A 535 -5.66 -44.80 7.62
C HIS A 535 -5.46 -46.29 7.96
N VAL A 536 -4.87 -46.61 9.11
CA VAL A 536 -4.77 -47.99 9.61
C VAL A 536 -6.11 -48.39 10.24
N ALA A 537 -7.00 -48.93 9.42
CA ALA A 537 -8.26 -49.53 9.85
C ALA A 537 -8.25 -51.04 9.61
N PHE A 538 -9.00 -51.79 10.42
CA PHE A 538 -9.22 -53.21 10.15
C PHE A 538 -9.95 -53.38 8.81
N PRO A 539 -9.60 -54.40 8.01
CA PRO A 539 -10.35 -54.71 6.80
C PRO A 539 -11.80 -55.07 7.17
N PRO A 540 -12.79 -54.78 6.30
CA PRO A 540 -14.18 -55.14 6.55
C PRO A 540 -14.28 -56.66 6.75
N LEU A 541 -14.85 -57.05 7.89
CA LEU A 541 -14.94 -58.45 8.33
C LEU A 541 -16.28 -59.11 7.96
N ASP A 542 -17.07 -58.49 7.08
CA ASP A 542 -18.42 -58.96 6.70
C ASP A 542 -18.39 -60.39 6.12
N ASP A 543 -17.31 -60.77 5.42
CA ASP A 543 -17.11 -62.12 4.87
C ASP A 543 -16.73 -63.17 5.92
N LYS A 544 -16.36 -62.74 7.14
CA LYS A 544 -15.95 -63.63 8.25
C LYS A 544 -17.04 -63.84 9.30
N VAL A 545 -18.18 -63.15 9.18
CA VAL A 545 -19.33 -63.39 10.05
C VAL A 545 -20.23 -64.44 9.39
N GLU A 546 -20.03 -65.72 9.72
CA GLU A 546 -20.99 -66.75 9.39
C GLU A 546 -22.35 -66.40 10.02
N GLN A 547 -23.37 -66.20 9.17
CA GLN A 547 -24.76 -66.10 9.58
C GLN A 547 -25.15 -67.37 10.34
N LYS A 548 -25.19 -67.30 11.68
CA LYS A 548 -25.72 -68.40 12.49
C LYS A 548 -27.21 -68.57 12.23
N GLY A 549 -27.53 -69.59 11.44
CA GLY A 549 -28.85 -70.19 11.36
C GLY A 549 -29.36 -70.63 12.73
N LYS A 550 -30.67 -70.50 12.90
CA LYS A 550 -31.44 -70.96 14.06
C LYS A 550 -31.19 -72.45 14.33
N GLY A 551 -30.79 -72.77 15.56
CA GLY A 551 -30.73 -74.16 16.06
C GLY A 551 -30.37 -74.17 17.55
N GLY A 552 -31.36 -74.38 18.41
CA GLY A 552 -31.17 -74.45 19.87
C GLY A 552 -30.78 -75.84 20.35
N LEU A 553 -30.11 -75.91 21.51
CA LEU A 553 -30.24 -76.94 22.53
C LEU A 553 -29.39 -76.55 23.76
N THR A 554 -30.11 -76.27 24.85
CA THR A 554 -29.84 -76.58 26.27
C THR A 554 -28.46 -77.11 26.68
N GLY A 555 -27.86 -76.53 27.74
CA GLY A 555 -26.81 -77.20 28.50
C GLY A 555 -25.96 -76.35 29.47
N TYR A 556 -26.49 -76.08 30.66
CA TYR A 556 -25.79 -76.13 31.96
C TYR A 556 -24.43 -75.42 32.20
N ILE A 557 -24.51 -74.39 33.06
CA ILE A 557 -23.77 -74.19 34.33
C ILE A 557 -22.33 -73.59 34.37
N LYS A 558 -22.24 -72.56 35.26
CA LYS A 558 -21.13 -72.05 36.10
C LYS A 558 -20.01 -71.20 35.45
N GLY A 559 -20.12 -69.90 35.73
CA GLY A 559 -19.31 -69.27 36.77
C GLY A 559 -17.94 -68.74 36.36
N ILE A 560 -17.78 -67.42 36.42
CA ILE A 560 -16.87 -66.69 37.34
C ILE A 560 -16.82 -65.23 36.87
N PHE A 561 -17.46 -64.36 37.66
CA PHE A 561 -17.22 -62.92 37.66
C PHE A 561 -15.85 -62.66 38.28
N GLY A 562 -15.02 -61.84 37.63
CA GLY A 562 -13.76 -61.34 38.17
C GLY A 562 -13.47 -59.97 37.58
N PHE A 563 -14.17 -58.96 38.11
CA PHE A 563 -13.95 -57.54 37.87
C PHE A 563 -12.57 -57.12 38.41
N GLY A 564 -11.86 -56.30 37.64
CA GLY A 564 -10.69 -55.56 38.08
C GLY A 564 -10.49 -54.39 37.12
N SER A 565 -11.16 -53.28 37.42
CA SER A 565 -10.91 -51.98 36.81
C SER A 565 -9.75 -51.28 37.50
#